data_AF-A0A136PQQ6-F1
#
_entry.id   AF-A0A136PQQ6-F1
#
_cell.length_a   1.000
_cell.length_b   1.000
_cell.length_c   1.000
_cell.angle_alpha   90.00
_cell.angle_beta   90.00
_cell.angle_gamma   90.00
#
_symmetry.space_group_name_H-M   'P 1'
#
loop_
_entity.id
_entity.type
_entity.pdbx_description
1 polymer ?
#
loop_
_entity_poly.entity_id
_entity_poly.type
_entity_poly.pdbx_seq_one_letter_code
_entity_poly.pdbx_strand_id
1 'polypeptide(L)'
;MRDGNLVGLWDSSLYDYGVMESSWVCLRPDGTGWSAWANAGGAATSRLRWSCPGDGEVELRYTWTAEGRFAPGAPPFLVDVDDEGPDDTVVRTRFRVGPDTPPLSASPVTCLHVEEGIEYCHQFALVTRDVEDGPHV
;
A
#
# COMPACT_ATOMS: atom_id res chain seq x y z
N MET A 1 8.87 8.26 15.71
CA MET A 1 9.76 7.07 15.62
C MET A 1 9.28 6.26 14.41
N ARG A 2 10.04 5.27 13.91
CA ARG A 2 9.60 4.39 12.81
C ARG A 2 9.89 2.94 13.16
N ASP A 3 8.97 2.05 12.84
CA ASP A 3 9.17 0.60 12.96
C ASP A 3 9.76 0.06 11.65
N GLY A 4 10.96 -0.52 11.72
CA GLY A 4 11.63 -1.12 10.56
C GLY A 4 10.88 -2.30 9.96
N ASN A 5 9.99 -2.96 10.72
CA ASN A 5 9.17 -4.07 10.22
C ASN A 5 8.09 -3.61 9.24
N LEU A 6 7.81 -2.32 9.14
CA LEU A 6 6.89 -1.75 8.16
C LEU A 6 7.58 -1.47 6.82
N VAL A 7 8.91 -1.38 6.79
CA VAL A 7 9.66 -1.06 5.57
C VAL A 7 9.52 -2.19 4.55
N GLY A 8 9.11 -1.87 3.34
CA GLY A 8 8.96 -2.82 2.25
C GLY A 8 7.81 -2.47 1.31
N LEU A 9 7.70 -3.26 0.25
CA LEU A 9 6.57 -3.29 -0.66
C LEU A 9 5.61 -4.38 -0.20
N TRP A 10 4.34 -4.00 -0.05
CA TRP A 10 3.26 -4.85 0.40
C TRP A 10 2.14 -4.87 -0.64
N ASP A 11 1.52 -6.03 -0.83
CA ASP A 11 0.57 -6.32 -1.90
C ASP A 11 -0.64 -7.11 -1.34
N SER A 12 -1.86 -6.63 -1.59
CA SER A 12 -3.09 -7.27 -1.10
C SER A 12 -3.56 -8.46 -1.94
N SER A 13 -3.02 -8.67 -3.15
CA SER A 13 -3.55 -9.62 -4.15
C SER A 13 -3.72 -11.06 -3.65
N LEU A 14 -2.91 -11.51 -2.68
CA LEU A 14 -3.07 -12.84 -2.08
C LEU A 14 -4.34 -12.96 -1.20
N TYR A 15 -4.92 -11.84 -0.80
CA TYR A 15 -6.11 -11.71 0.06
C TYR A 15 -7.37 -11.30 -0.70
N ASP A 16 -7.23 -10.77 -1.92
CA ASP A 16 -8.30 -10.19 -2.74
C ASP A 16 -9.19 -11.24 -3.46
N TYR A 17 -9.45 -12.39 -2.82
CA TYR A 17 -10.24 -13.44 -3.46
C TYR A 17 -11.70 -13.03 -3.69
N GLY A 18 -12.11 -12.97 -4.96
CA GLY A 18 -13.48 -12.63 -5.35
C GLY A 18 -13.76 -11.13 -5.42
N VAL A 19 -12.76 -10.28 -5.19
CA VAL A 19 -12.83 -8.83 -5.41
C VAL A 19 -12.04 -8.46 -6.66
N MET A 20 -12.48 -7.39 -7.34
CA MET A 20 -11.86 -6.89 -8.57
C MET A 20 -10.83 -5.78 -8.32
N GLU A 21 -10.40 -5.64 -7.07
CA GLU A 21 -9.53 -4.57 -6.61
C GLU A 21 -8.31 -5.17 -5.95
N SER A 22 -7.15 -4.60 -6.24
CA SER A 22 -5.91 -4.86 -5.52
C SER A 22 -5.22 -3.56 -5.19
N SER A 23 -4.48 -3.60 -4.08
CA SER A 23 -3.85 -2.47 -3.45
C SER A 23 -2.41 -2.78 -3.07
N TRP A 24 -1.58 -1.76 -3.16
CA TRP A 24 -0.17 -1.80 -2.87
C TRP A 24 0.20 -0.65 -1.94
N VAL A 25 1.15 -0.92 -1.04
CA VAL A 25 1.77 0.12 -0.22
C VAL A 25 3.26 -0.14 -0.11
N CYS A 26 4.06 0.89 -0.34
CA CYS A 26 5.50 0.86 -0.20
C CYS A 26 5.92 1.88 0.85
N LEU A 27 6.57 1.41 1.92
CA LEU A 27 7.08 2.25 3.00
C LEU A 27 8.60 2.20 3.02
N ARG A 28 9.26 3.36 2.91
CA ARG A 28 10.72 3.47 2.87
C ARG A 28 11.31 3.87 4.23
N PRO A 29 12.58 3.51 4.53
CA PRO A 29 13.22 3.83 5.82
C PRO A 29 13.28 5.33 6.16
N ASP A 30 13.34 6.18 5.13
CA ASP A 30 13.42 7.64 5.28
C ASP A 30 12.07 8.30 5.64
N GLY A 31 11.00 7.50 5.71
CA GLY A 31 9.64 7.94 6.02
C GLY A 31 8.86 8.47 4.83
N THR A 32 9.36 8.28 3.62
CA THR A 32 8.57 8.43 2.39
C THR A 32 7.93 7.10 2.03
N GLY A 33 6.95 7.16 1.15
CA GLY A 33 6.31 5.98 0.60
C GLY A 33 5.35 6.37 -0.50
N TRP A 34 4.69 5.34 -1.02
CA TRP A 34 3.59 5.49 -1.95
C TRP A 34 2.57 4.38 -1.70
N SER A 35 1.35 4.60 -2.15
CA SER A 35 0.32 3.59 -2.25
C SER A 35 -0.31 3.62 -3.63
N ALA A 36 -0.99 2.55 -3.99
CA ALA A 36 -1.74 2.45 -5.21
C ALA A 36 -2.91 1.47 -5.02
N TRP A 37 -3.97 1.67 -5.78
CA TRP A 37 -5.00 0.66 -6.00
C TRP A 37 -5.38 0.63 -7.47
N ALA A 38 -5.90 -0.51 -7.91
CA ALA A 38 -6.48 -0.66 -9.24
C ALA A 38 -7.65 -1.63 -9.21
N ASN A 39 -8.68 -1.29 -9.98
CA ASN A 39 -9.81 -2.17 -10.28
C ASN A 39 -10.24 -2.00 -11.74
N ALA A 40 -11.34 -2.65 -12.16
CA ALA A 40 -11.80 -2.56 -13.55
C ALA A 40 -12.26 -1.14 -13.99
N GLY A 41 -12.51 -0.24 -13.04
CA GLY A 41 -12.94 1.13 -13.29
C GLY A 41 -11.79 2.13 -13.45
N GLY A 42 -10.60 1.82 -12.94
CA GLY A 42 -9.46 2.74 -12.94
C GLY A 42 -8.41 2.36 -11.89
N ALA A 43 -7.48 3.27 -11.66
CA ALA A 43 -6.46 3.15 -10.64
C ALA A 43 -6.11 4.51 -10.05
N ALA A 44 -5.52 4.50 -8.87
CA ALA A 44 -4.87 5.65 -8.27
C ALA A 44 -3.45 5.29 -7.82
N THR A 45 -2.59 6.30 -7.79
CA THR A 45 -1.32 6.24 -7.07
C THR A 45 -1.11 7.49 -6.26
N SER A 46 -0.62 7.33 -5.04
CA SER A 46 -0.45 8.43 -4.12
C SER A 46 0.94 8.43 -3.50
N ARG A 47 1.47 9.63 -3.26
CA ARG A 47 2.71 9.87 -2.52
C ARG A 47 2.38 10.19 -1.08
N LEU A 48 3.10 9.56 -0.16
CA LEU A 48 2.86 9.72 1.26
C LEU A 48 4.15 9.88 2.08
N ARG A 49 3.97 10.44 3.28
CA ARG A 49 4.92 10.38 4.39
C ARG A 49 4.37 9.46 5.46
N TRP A 50 5.24 8.75 6.16
CA TRP A 50 4.81 7.85 7.24
C TRP A 50 5.67 7.95 8.49
N SER A 51 5.02 7.62 9.62
CA SER A 51 5.66 7.54 10.93
C SER A 51 4.89 6.62 11.88
N CYS A 52 5.53 6.25 13.00
CA CYS A 52 4.86 5.57 14.12
C CYS A 52 4.70 6.57 15.27
N PRO A 53 3.50 7.15 15.47
CA PRO A 53 3.24 8.11 16.54
C PRO A 53 3.11 7.46 17.93
N GLY A 54 2.82 6.15 17.97
CA GLY A 54 2.72 5.34 19.18
C GLY A 54 3.07 3.89 18.91
N ASP A 55 3.20 3.08 19.96
CA ASP A 55 3.52 1.66 19.86
C ASP A 55 2.40 0.92 19.11
N GLY A 56 2.77 0.21 18.04
CA GLY A 56 1.81 -0.52 17.20
C GLY A 56 0.89 0.36 16.36
N GLU A 57 1.18 1.66 16.24
CA GLU A 57 0.43 2.60 15.39
C GLU A 57 1.27 3.09 14.22
N VAL A 58 0.64 3.26 13.07
CA VAL A 58 1.21 3.90 11.88
C VAL A 58 0.30 5.05 11.46
N GLU A 59 0.92 6.17 11.10
CA GLU A 59 0.26 7.31 10.45
C GLU A 59 0.82 7.42 9.03
N LEU A 60 -0.07 7.42 8.04
CA LEU A 60 0.19 7.73 6.64
C LEU A 60 -0.41 9.10 6.34
N ARG A 61 0.42 10.03 5.90
CA ARG A 61 0.02 11.36 5.46
C ARG A 61 0.24 11.45 3.97
N TYR A 62 -0.86 11.47 3.24
CA TYR A 62 -0.85 11.66 1.81
C TYR A 62 -0.44 13.10 1.50
N THR A 63 0.21 13.29 0.35
CA THR A 63 0.75 14.59 -0.06
C THR A 63 0.38 14.94 -1.49
N TRP A 64 0.09 13.93 -2.30
CA TRP A 64 -0.31 14.05 -3.69
C TRP A 64 -0.93 12.72 -4.13
N THR A 65 -1.95 12.79 -4.97
CA THR A 65 -2.63 11.64 -5.58
C THR A 65 -2.87 11.92 -7.05
N ALA A 66 -2.72 10.91 -7.89
CA ALA A 66 -3.19 10.90 -9.26
C ALA A 66 -4.09 9.68 -9.51
N GLU A 67 -5.12 9.90 -10.32
CA GLU A 67 -6.10 8.91 -10.71
C GLU A 67 -6.22 8.85 -12.22
N GLY A 68 -6.54 7.66 -12.73
CA GLY A 68 -6.91 7.52 -14.14
C GLY A 68 -6.82 6.09 -14.63
N ARG A 69 -6.49 5.95 -15.92
CA ARG A 69 -6.33 4.63 -16.54
C ARG A 69 -4.93 4.11 -16.32
N PHE A 70 -4.85 2.81 -16.09
CA PHE A 70 -3.60 2.10 -15.86
C PHE A 70 -3.37 1.04 -16.93
N ALA A 71 -2.11 0.67 -17.10
CA ALA A 71 -1.76 -0.56 -17.79
C ALA A 71 -1.58 -1.70 -16.77
N PRO A 72 -1.88 -2.95 -17.16
CA PRO A 72 -1.68 -4.11 -16.31
C PRO A 72 -0.24 -4.20 -15.77
N GLY A 73 -0.10 -4.47 -14.47
CA GLY A 73 1.17 -4.58 -13.75
C GLY A 73 0.94 -4.70 -12.25
N ALA A 74 1.95 -5.12 -11.50
CA ALA A 74 1.92 -5.21 -10.03
C ALA A 74 3.23 -4.65 -9.45
N PRO A 75 3.25 -3.40 -8.94
CA PRO A 75 2.15 -2.44 -8.91
C PRO A 75 1.80 -1.90 -10.32
N PRO A 76 0.57 -1.38 -10.51
CA PRO A 76 0.13 -0.78 -11.77
C PRO A 76 0.83 0.56 -12.02
N PHE A 77 0.93 0.96 -13.29
CA PHE A 77 1.38 2.28 -13.69
C PHE A 77 0.26 3.02 -14.42
N LEU A 78 0.05 4.29 -14.08
CA LEU A 78 -0.90 5.15 -14.77
C LEU A 78 -0.38 5.43 -16.19
N VAL A 79 -1.25 5.27 -17.18
CA VAL A 79 -0.96 5.55 -18.60
C VAL A 79 -1.72 6.77 -19.12
N ASP A 80 -2.80 7.15 -18.44
CA ASP A 80 -3.59 8.34 -18.72
C ASP A 80 -4.08 8.89 -17.38
N VAL A 81 -3.73 10.13 -17.06
CA VAL A 81 -4.10 10.78 -15.80
C VAL A 81 -5.33 11.63 -16.06
N ASP A 82 -6.44 11.27 -15.41
CA ASP A 82 -7.70 11.98 -15.52
C ASP A 82 -7.76 13.14 -14.51
N ASP A 83 -7.20 12.95 -13.31
CA ASP A 83 -7.07 13.96 -12.26
C ASP A 83 -5.78 13.76 -11.44
N GLU A 84 -5.15 14.85 -11.03
CA GLU A 84 -4.04 14.81 -10.08
C GLU A 84 -3.99 16.08 -9.24
N GLY A 85 -3.53 15.96 -7.99
CA GLY A 85 -3.47 17.11 -7.11
C GLY A 85 -2.84 16.84 -5.76
N PRO A 86 -2.64 17.92 -4.97
CA PRO A 86 -2.25 17.77 -3.58
C PRO A 86 -3.33 17.00 -2.81
N ASP A 87 -2.87 16.19 -1.87
CA ASP A 87 -3.71 15.39 -0.98
C ASP A 87 -3.26 15.69 0.46
N ASP A 88 -4.21 15.92 1.38
CA ASP A 88 -3.96 16.17 2.79
C ASP A 88 -4.56 15.09 3.71
N THR A 89 -5.01 13.98 3.13
CA THR A 89 -5.58 12.83 3.84
C THR A 89 -4.57 12.25 4.83
N VAL A 90 -5.04 11.95 6.03
CA VAL A 90 -4.27 11.27 7.06
C VAL A 90 -5.00 10.00 7.46
N VAL A 91 -4.33 8.86 7.27
CA VAL A 91 -4.77 7.55 7.76
C VAL A 91 -3.93 7.20 8.97
N ARG A 92 -4.56 7.06 10.14
CA ARG A 92 -3.90 6.58 11.36
C ARG A 92 -4.55 5.29 11.79
N THR A 93 -3.74 4.24 11.94
CA THR A 93 -4.25 2.92 12.24
C THR A 93 -3.28 2.10 13.07
N ARG A 94 -3.81 1.11 13.77
CA ARG A 94 -2.99 0.07 14.39
C ARG A 94 -2.54 -0.92 13.35
N PHE A 95 -1.33 -1.42 13.53
CA PHE A 95 -0.76 -2.42 12.64
C PHE A 95 -0.22 -3.62 13.40
N ARG A 96 -0.14 -4.75 12.70
CA ARG A 96 0.62 -5.91 13.11
C ARG A 96 1.34 -6.50 11.92
N VAL A 97 2.63 -6.77 12.07
CA VAL A 97 3.42 -7.55 11.10
C VAL A 97 3.65 -8.94 11.67
N GLY A 98 3.36 -9.99 10.91
CA GLY A 98 3.55 -11.36 11.35
C GLY A 98 3.22 -12.39 10.28
N PRO A 99 3.44 -13.69 10.56
CA PRO A 99 3.03 -14.75 9.64
C PRO A 99 1.51 -14.84 9.55
N ASP A 100 0.99 -15.02 8.34
CA ASP A 100 -0.42 -15.27 8.05
C ASP A 100 -0.55 -16.18 6.82
N THR A 101 -1.66 -16.91 6.70
CA THR A 101 -1.89 -17.83 5.57
C THR A 101 -3.02 -17.30 4.68
N PRO A 102 -2.70 -16.78 3.48
CA PRO A 102 -3.71 -16.27 2.57
C PRO A 102 -4.74 -17.35 2.16
N PRO A 103 -6.00 -16.98 1.84
CA PRO A 103 -7.09 -17.93 1.63
C PRO A 103 -6.83 -19.02 0.59
N LEU A 104 -6.04 -18.72 -0.45
CA LEU A 104 -5.68 -19.66 -1.52
C LEU A 104 -4.24 -20.17 -1.44
N SER A 105 -3.49 -19.82 -0.39
CA SER A 105 -2.12 -20.28 -0.20
C SER A 105 -2.04 -21.43 0.79
N ALA A 106 -1.18 -22.40 0.50
CA ALA A 106 -0.86 -23.48 1.44
C ALA A 106 0.27 -23.12 2.42
N SER A 107 1.02 -22.04 2.16
CA SER A 107 2.18 -21.63 2.96
C SER A 107 1.97 -20.24 3.57
N PRO A 108 2.39 -20.03 4.82
CA PRO A 108 2.31 -18.73 5.46
C PRO A 108 3.27 -17.74 4.80
N VAL A 109 2.85 -16.48 4.72
CA VAL A 109 3.65 -15.34 4.25
C VAL A 109 3.80 -14.33 5.38
N THR A 110 4.78 -13.43 5.26
CA THR A 110 4.81 -12.25 6.15
C THR A 110 3.71 -11.30 5.72
N CYS A 111 2.79 -10.98 6.62
CA CYS A 111 1.62 -10.14 6.39
C CYS A 111 1.66 -8.89 7.26
N LEU A 112 1.25 -7.77 6.67
CA LEU A 112 0.87 -6.54 7.33
C LEU A 112 -0.65 -6.52 7.49
N HIS A 113 -1.12 -6.52 8.73
CA HIS A 113 -2.51 -6.28 9.08
C HIS A 113 -2.68 -4.84 9.57
N VAL A 114 -3.74 -4.18 9.13
CA VAL A 114 -4.15 -2.85 9.61
C VAL A 114 -5.61 -2.84 10.03
N GLU A 115 -5.94 -2.13 11.11
CA GLU A 115 -7.32 -2.04 11.61
C GLU A 115 -8.20 -1.17 10.68
N GLU A 116 -7.66 -0.06 10.20
CA GLU A 116 -8.29 0.82 9.22
C GLU A 116 -7.64 0.55 7.87
N GLY A 117 -8.46 0.45 6.81
CA GLY A 117 -7.99 0.09 5.49
C GLY A 117 -7.03 1.13 4.91
N ILE A 118 -5.97 0.65 4.27
CA ILE A 118 -5.10 1.45 3.39
C ILE A 118 -5.52 1.10 1.98
N GLU A 119 -5.92 2.09 1.18
CA GLU A 119 -6.47 1.83 -0.16
C GLU A 119 -7.50 0.69 -0.15
N TYR A 120 -8.49 0.80 0.75
CA TYR A 120 -9.58 -0.17 0.92
C TYR A 120 -9.18 -1.58 1.42
N CYS A 121 -7.90 -1.85 1.62
CA CYS A 121 -7.39 -3.16 2.04
C CYS A 121 -6.87 -3.17 3.48
N HIS A 122 -7.10 -4.28 4.18
CA HIS A 122 -6.68 -4.48 5.58
C HIS A 122 -5.52 -5.45 5.75
N GLN A 123 -5.15 -6.17 4.68
CA GLN A 123 -4.16 -7.23 4.71
C GLN A 123 -3.28 -7.14 3.48
N PHE A 124 -1.97 -7.19 3.69
CA PHE A 124 -1.00 -7.13 2.61
C PHE A 124 0.12 -8.13 2.85
N ALA A 125 0.44 -8.93 1.83
CA ALA A 125 1.61 -9.79 1.85
C ALA A 125 2.88 -8.98 1.53
N LEU A 126 3.96 -9.27 2.23
CA LEU A 126 5.26 -8.68 1.93
C LEU A 126 5.79 -9.22 0.59
N VAL A 127 6.06 -8.33 -0.36
CA VAL A 127 6.71 -8.66 -1.62
C VAL A 127 8.23 -8.61 -1.47
N THR A 128 8.75 -7.49 -0.98
CA THR A 128 10.19 -7.26 -0.78
C THR A 128 10.44 -6.25 0.33
N ARG A 129 11.57 -6.40 1.02
CA ARG A 129 12.10 -5.38 1.96
C ARG A 129 13.02 -4.37 1.27
N ASP A 130 13.51 -4.74 0.09
CA ASP A 130 14.38 -3.91 -0.72
C ASP A 130 13.53 -2.99 -1.60
N VAL A 131 13.40 -1.74 -1.16
CA VAL A 131 12.54 -0.73 -1.79
C VAL A 131 13.37 0.49 -2.16
N GLU A 132 13.95 0.44 -3.35
CA GLU A 132 14.52 1.60 -4.04
C GLU A 132 13.41 2.37 -4.82
N ASP A 133 13.76 3.33 -5.66
CA ASP A 133 12.84 4.36 -6.16
C ASP A 133 11.50 3.87 -6.78
N GLY A 134 10.49 4.76 -6.73
CA GLY A 134 9.07 4.40 -6.81
C GLY A 134 8.58 4.21 -8.24
N PRO A 135 7.32 3.80 -8.46
CA PRO A 135 6.75 3.79 -9.78
C PRO A 135 6.87 5.19 -10.38
N HIS A 136 7.57 5.28 -11.52
CA HIS A 136 7.66 6.51 -12.28
C HIS A 136 6.26 6.83 -12.79
N VAL A 137 5.70 7.95 -12.33
CA VAL A 137 4.58 8.64 -13.00
C VAL A 137 5.15 9.30 -14.25
#